data_AF-A0A087W1A0-F1
#
_entry.id   AF-A0A087W1A0-F1
#
_cell.length_a   1.000
_cell.length_b   1.000
_cell.length_c   1.000
_cell.angle_alpha   90.00
_cell.angle_beta   90.00
_cell.angle_gamma   90.00
#
_symmetry.space_group_name_H-M   'P 1'
#
loop_
_entity.id
_entity.type
_entity.pdbx_description
1 polymer ?
#
loop_
_entity_poly.entity_id
_entity_poly.type
_entity_poly.pdbx_seq_one_letter_code
_entity_poly.pdbx_strand_id
1 'polypeptide(L)'
;MDYHTCDAMKRLNALRHQTNKKIENLNHLKRKYCETYDAKIQLDKMLNISGVGKILRDLDNRLDKAKLKCEEADHIYRAYKQIKEKLEEEQLTFPACLENLENQIKDSKKELEKLQRMHYDAMLAKDSALRELKFREEKNKNDRRRRDIEISALRKAAEDKRSKADFGEKKLMTVSSSEDGHSYLPYGAFGPKEEQLQKIKMYEDMYRKIRDVTGVQDVVKMVARFESQLETMEHLNTLKTEGETVIAELQSQFKNLKMELDDLKYTGESELEGNQKLVKEYEEKVKEVTAERDALQQQLDEVSSLIVHCKAGMIHICEKLEDVDVPIPEVDKSVLPAEGAGASTTKLAEDGSGGVERIRESEQSDETIALISLCLEKVKGLLESIKRYDYDKMIDKIQETARRTILSTSEFFGATEAKVPEFNMRVPISQDLDSGSNEDNDSVLYEDDDDGAMSRNAMKKQSQQIVEMRTKKRPAGDKAKKGR
;
A
#
# COMPACT_ATOMS: atom_id res chain seq x y z
N MET A 1 -106.29 -25.10 -32.23
CA MET A 1 -106.74 -23.84 -31.61
C MET A 1 -105.92 -23.63 -30.36
N ASP A 2 -104.86 -22.82 -30.48
CA ASP A 2 -103.62 -23.13 -29.77
C ASP A 2 -103.42 -22.22 -28.56
N TYR A 3 -104.02 -22.59 -27.43
CA TYR A 3 -103.85 -21.87 -26.16
C TYR A 3 -102.38 -21.69 -25.76
N HIS A 4 -101.52 -22.66 -26.09
CA HIS A 4 -100.07 -22.58 -25.85
C HIS A 4 -99.38 -21.42 -26.57
N THR A 5 -99.75 -21.08 -27.81
CA THR A 5 -99.12 -19.97 -28.54
C THR A 5 -99.59 -18.63 -28.00
N CYS A 6 -100.87 -18.53 -27.62
CA CYS A 6 -101.43 -17.35 -26.96
C CYS A 6 -100.73 -17.06 -25.62
N ASP A 7 -100.54 -18.07 -24.77
CA ASP A 7 -99.86 -17.90 -23.47
C ASP A 7 -98.35 -17.67 -23.61
N ALA A 8 -97.69 -18.28 -24.60
CA ALA A 8 -96.31 -17.93 -24.95
C ALA A 8 -96.19 -16.46 -25.38
N MET A 9 -97.14 -15.95 -26.17
CA MET A 9 -97.17 -14.55 -26.61
C MET A 9 -97.45 -13.58 -25.45
N LYS A 10 -98.33 -13.94 -24.50
CA LYS A 10 -98.53 -13.16 -23.25
C LYS A 10 -97.23 -13.08 -22.43
N ARG A 11 -96.53 -14.21 -22.24
CA ARG A 11 -95.24 -14.26 -21.53
C ARG A 11 -94.18 -13.41 -22.24
N LEU A 12 -94.08 -13.51 -23.57
CA LEU A 12 -93.17 -12.71 -24.38
C LEU A 12 -93.47 -11.20 -24.25
N ASN A 13 -94.74 -10.80 -24.27
CA ASN A 13 -95.12 -9.40 -24.12
C ASN A 13 -94.88 -8.88 -22.69
N ALA A 14 -95.09 -9.70 -21.66
CA ALA A 14 -94.73 -9.35 -20.28
C ALA A 14 -93.21 -9.16 -20.11
N LEU A 15 -92.39 -10.07 -20.68
CA LEU A 15 -90.93 -9.94 -20.68
C LEU A 15 -90.46 -8.71 -21.48
N ARG A 16 -91.08 -8.42 -22.63
CA ARG A 16 -90.81 -7.19 -23.41
C ARG A 16 -91.13 -5.93 -22.60
N HIS A 17 -92.27 -5.88 -21.91
CA HIS A 17 -92.61 -4.74 -21.04
C HIS A 17 -91.60 -4.60 -19.87
N GLN A 18 -91.22 -5.70 -19.22
CA GLN A 18 -90.21 -5.69 -18.16
C GLN A 18 -88.84 -5.21 -18.66
N THR A 19 -88.43 -5.64 -19.86
CA THR A 19 -87.18 -5.21 -20.51
C THR A 19 -87.24 -3.72 -20.88
N ASN A 20 -88.33 -3.24 -21.48
CA ASN A 20 -88.50 -1.81 -21.79
C ASN A 20 -88.44 -0.95 -20.52
N LYS A 21 -89.12 -1.37 -19.44
CA LYS A 21 -89.06 -0.66 -18.14
C LYS A 21 -87.65 -0.65 -17.53
N LYS A 22 -86.86 -1.72 -17.72
CA LYS A 22 -85.43 -1.74 -17.34
C LYS A 22 -84.59 -0.77 -18.21
N ILE A 23 -84.85 -0.70 -19.52
CA ILE A 23 -84.19 0.23 -20.44
C ILE A 23 -84.53 1.69 -20.11
N GLU A 24 -85.78 2.00 -19.79
CA GLU A 24 -86.21 3.34 -19.36
C GLU A 24 -85.53 3.74 -18.05
N ASN A 25 -85.49 2.86 -17.05
CA ASN A 25 -84.76 3.08 -15.79
C ASN A 25 -83.26 3.32 -16.02
N LEU A 26 -82.64 2.53 -16.91
CA LEU A 26 -81.22 2.67 -17.28
C LEU A 26 -80.95 3.99 -18.01
N ASN A 27 -81.84 4.41 -18.90
CA ASN A 27 -81.74 5.68 -19.61
C ASN A 27 -82.04 6.91 -18.71
N HIS A 28 -82.84 6.74 -17.66
CA HIS A 28 -83.03 7.75 -16.61
C HIS A 28 -81.78 7.85 -15.72
N LEU A 29 -81.19 6.72 -15.32
CA LEU A 29 -79.96 6.69 -14.53
C LEU A 29 -78.75 7.25 -15.30
N LYS A 30 -78.62 6.96 -16.60
CA LYS A 30 -77.62 7.59 -17.47
C LYS A 30 -77.77 9.11 -17.55
N ARG A 31 -78.99 9.62 -17.70
CA ARG A 31 -79.25 11.07 -17.69
C ARG A 31 -78.82 11.71 -16.38
N LYS A 32 -79.24 11.16 -15.24
CA LYS A 32 -78.80 11.60 -13.91
C LYS A 32 -77.28 11.57 -13.75
N TYR A 33 -76.61 10.54 -14.25
CA TYR A 33 -75.15 10.47 -14.21
C TYR A 33 -74.51 11.63 -15.00
N CYS A 34 -74.92 11.87 -16.24
CA CYS A 34 -74.47 13.00 -17.04
C CYS A 34 -74.74 14.35 -16.34
N GLU A 35 -75.97 14.56 -15.85
CA GLU A 35 -76.37 15.75 -15.09
C GLU A 35 -75.45 16.00 -13.89
N THR A 36 -75.11 14.96 -13.10
CA THR A 36 -74.18 15.09 -11.97
C THR A 36 -72.72 15.31 -12.39
N TYR A 37 -72.30 14.75 -13.52
CA TYR A 37 -70.94 14.88 -14.06
C TYR A 37 -70.71 16.29 -14.63
N ASP A 38 -71.67 16.81 -15.39
CA ASP A 38 -71.66 18.18 -15.91
C ASP A 38 -71.72 19.21 -14.78
N ALA A 39 -72.50 18.95 -13.73
CA ALA A 39 -72.53 19.78 -12.52
C ALA A 39 -71.18 19.80 -11.79
N LYS A 40 -70.48 18.65 -11.68
CA LYS A 40 -69.12 18.60 -11.13
C LYS A 40 -68.15 19.43 -11.98
N ILE A 41 -68.15 19.27 -13.31
CA ILE A 41 -67.29 20.03 -14.22
C ILE A 41 -67.55 21.54 -14.11
N GLN A 42 -68.81 21.95 -13.93
CA GLN A 42 -69.16 23.36 -13.71
C GLN A 42 -68.62 23.86 -12.37
N LEU A 43 -68.74 23.08 -11.29
CA LEU A 43 -68.20 23.43 -9.97
C LEU A 43 -66.67 23.56 -9.99
N ASP A 44 -65.96 22.60 -10.60
CA ASP A 44 -64.50 22.63 -10.75
C ASP A 44 -64.05 23.86 -11.56
N LYS A 45 -64.77 24.22 -12.62
CA LYS A 45 -64.53 25.45 -13.41
C LYS A 45 -64.78 26.72 -12.60
N MET A 46 -65.89 26.80 -11.86
CA MET A 46 -66.18 27.95 -11.00
C MET A 46 -65.14 28.12 -9.89
N LEU A 47 -64.70 27.01 -9.26
CA LEU A 47 -63.63 27.03 -8.26
C LEU A 47 -62.34 27.60 -8.87
N ASN A 48 -61.87 27.06 -9.99
CA ASN A 48 -60.65 27.51 -10.67
C ASN A 48 -60.68 28.98 -11.12
N ILE A 49 -61.83 29.50 -11.55
CA ILE A 49 -62.01 30.88 -11.99
C ILE A 49 -62.16 31.86 -10.80
N SER A 50 -62.72 31.40 -9.69
CA SER A 50 -62.96 32.20 -8.48
C SER A 50 -61.67 32.77 -7.87
N GLY A 51 -61.80 33.85 -7.09
CA GLY A 51 -60.70 34.37 -6.27
C GLY A 51 -60.16 33.33 -5.28
N VAL A 52 -61.01 32.44 -4.77
CA VAL A 52 -60.61 31.36 -3.85
C VAL A 52 -59.68 30.36 -4.55
N GLY A 53 -60.00 29.94 -5.78
CA GLY A 53 -59.13 29.04 -6.56
C GLY A 53 -57.87 29.71 -7.11
N LYS A 54 -57.75 31.04 -7.06
CA LYS A 54 -56.46 31.74 -7.24
C LYS A 54 -55.63 31.68 -5.96
N ILE A 55 -56.22 32.07 -4.82
CA ILE A 55 -55.58 32.03 -3.50
C ILE A 55 -55.09 30.60 -3.16
N LEU A 56 -55.87 29.56 -3.47
CA LEU A 56 -55.48 28.18 -3.25
C LEU A 56 -54.19 27.84 -4.03
N ARG A 57 -54.16 28.11 -5.34
CA ARG A 57 -52.96 27.91 -6.18
C ARG A 57 -51.77 28.76 -5.72
N ASP A 58 -51.99 29.97 -5.24
CA ASP A 58 -50.92 30.81 -4.69
C ASP A 58 -50.38 30.28 -3.36
N LEU A 59 -51.19 29.56 -2.57
CA LEU A 59 -50.76 28.86 -1.36
C LEU A 59 -50.05 27.54 -1.69
N ASP A 60 -50.56 26.75 -2.65
CA ASP A 60 -49.90 25.52 -3.12
C ASP A 60 -48.51 25.85 -3.71
N ASN A 61 -48.43 26.85 -4.60
CA ASN A 61 -47.17 27.34 -5.16
C ASN A 61 -46.19 27.87 -4.09
N ARG A 62 -46.68 28.32 -2.93
CA ARG A 62 -45.82 28.73 -1.79
C ARG A 62 -45.39 27.53 -0.95
N LEU A 63 -46.28 26.56 -0.77
CA LEU A 63 -46.00 25.31 -0.06
C LEU A 63 -44.94 24.49 -0.79
N ASP A 64 -45.05 24.34 -2.11
CA ASP A 64 -44.07 23.58 -2.91
C ASP A 64 -42.72 24.32 -2.98
N LYS A 65 -42.72 25.65 -3.05
CA LYS A 65 -41.49 26.47 -2.88
C LYS A 65 -40.91 26.42 -1.47
N ALA A 66 -41.67 26.02 -0.46
CA ALA A 66 -41.16 25.76 0.88
C ALA A 66 -40.57 24.34 0.98
N LYS A 67 -41.25 23.32 0.43
CA LYS A 67 -40.74 21.93 0.34
C LYS A 67 -39.38 21.87 -0.36
N LEU A 68 -39.28 22.43 -1.56
CA LEU A 68 -38.03 22.47 -2.33
C LEU A 68 -36.88 23.13 -1.55
N LYS A 69 -37.17 24.16 -0.76
CA LYS A 69 -36.17 24.82 0.12
C LYS A 69 -35.80 24.00 1.34
N CYS A 70 -36.71 23.19 1.88
CA CYS A 70 -36.41 22.22 2.92
C CYS A 70 -35.55 21.07 2.37
N GLU A 71 -35.87 20.56 1.17
CA GLU A 71 -35.11 19.52 0.47
C GLU A 71 -33.69 20.01 0.11
N GLU A 72 -33.55 21.24 -0.39
CA GLU A 72 -32.27 21.91 -0.64
C GLU A 72 -31.47 22.12 0.67
N ALA A 73 -32.11 22.57 1.74
CA ALA A 73 -31.47 22.74 3.04
C ALA A 73 -31.04 21.40 3.66
N ASP A 74 -31.83 20.33 3.50
CA ASP A 74 -31.47 18.97 3.92
C ASP A 74 -30.29 18.41 3.11
N HIS A 75 -30.24 18.68 1.80
CA HIS A 75 -29.10 18.30 0.96
C HIS A 75 -27.82 19.02 1.41
N ILE A 76 -27.90 20.34 1.63
CA ILE A 76 -26.78 21.15 2.13
C ILE A 76 -26.36 20.68 3.55
N TYR A 77 -27.32 20.36 4.43
CA TYR A 77 -27.05 19.82 5.76
C TYR A 77 -26.33 18.46 5.69
N ARG A 78 -26.77 17.55 4.82
CA ARG A 78 -26.10 16.24 4.60
C ARG A 78 -24.67 16.42 4.11
N ALA A 79 -24.42 17.35 3.17
CA ALA A 79 -23.08 17.67 2.69
C ALA A 79 -22.18 18.22 3.83
N TYR A 80 -22.66 19.20 4.60
CA TYR A 80 -21.90 19.71 5.76
C TYR A 80 -21.68 18.66 6.86
N LYS A 81 -22.63 17.73 7.06
CA LYS A 81 -22.48 16.62 7.99
C LYS A 81 -21.38 15.65 7.55
N GLN A 82 -21.33 15.29 6.26
CA GLN A 82 -20.24 14.46 5.70
C GLN A 82 -18.88 15.16 5.80
N ILE A 83 -18.80 16.46 5.50
CA ILE A 83 -17.57 17.26 5.66
C ILE A 83 -17.12 17.28 7.13
N LYS A 84 -18.04 17.47 8.08
CA LYS A 84 -17.75 17.43 9.51
C LYS A 84 -17.24 16.05 9.94
N GLU A 85 -17.89 14.97 9.50
CA GLU A 85 -17.49 13.59 9.82
C GLU A 85 -16.08 13.29 9.30
N LYS A 86 -15.74 13.74 8.08
CA LYS A 86 -14.38 13.60 7.54
C LYS A 86 -13.34 14.43 8.31
N LEU A 87 -13.67 15.66 8.70
CA LEU A 87 -12.76 16.47 9.53
C LEU A 87 -12.55 15.87 10.93
N GLU A 88 -13.55 15.21 11.52
CA GLU A 88 -13.42 14.51 12.80
C GLU A 88 -12.61 13.20 12.67
N GLU A 89 -12.76 12.45 11.57
CA GLU A 89 -11.87 11.33 11.23
C GLU A 89 -10.42 11.80 11.06
N GLU A 90 -10.18 12.84 10.26
CA GLU A 90 -8.84 13.40 10.02
C GLU A 90 -8.21 13.91 11.33
N GLN A 91 -8.97 14.62 12.17
CA GLN A 91 -8.52 15.11 13.47
C GLN A 91 -8.00 13.99 14.39
N LEU A 92 -8.58 12.78 14.32
CA LEU A 92 -8.13 11.63 15.10
C LEU A 92 -6.84 10.99 14.54
N THR A 93 -6.57 11.13 13.23
CA THR A 93 -5.37 10.53 12.60
C THR A 93 -4.14 11.42 12.64
N PHE A 94 -4.28 12.76 12.59
CA PHE A 94 -3.14 13.68 12.60
C PHE A 94 -2.16 13.48 13.79
N PRO A 95 -2.59 13.22 15.04
CA PRO A 95 -1.67 12.96 16.15
C PRO A 95 -0.76 11.74 15.92
N ALA A 96 -1.31 10.64 15.41
CA ALA A 96 -0.53 9.44 15.11
C ALA A 96 0.44 9.65 13.94
N CYS A 97 0.02 10.41 12.91
CA CYS A 97 0.91 10.81 11.81
C CYS A 97 2.07 11.70 12.30
N LEU A 98 1.79 12.65 13.20
CA LEU A 98 2.80 13.52 13.82
C LEU A 98 3.78 12.73 14.71
N GLU A 99 3.29 11.84 15.57
CA GLU A 99 4.14 11.00 16.41
C GLU A 99 5.06 10.09 15.58
N ASN A 100 4.54 9.48 14.52
CA ASN A 100 5.35 8.68 13.60
C ASN A 100 6.46 9.50 12.92
N LEU A 101 6.14 10.71 12.43
CA LEU A 101 7.13 11.62 11.85
C LEU A 101 8.16 12.11 12.87
N GLU A 102 7.73 12.45 14.09
CA GLU A 102 8.64 12.78 15.18
C GLU A 102 9.59 11.63 15.51
N ASN A 103 9.09 10.39 15.54
CA ASN A 103 9.88 9.21 15.88
C ASN A 103 10.92 8.90 14.77
N GLN A 104 10.53 9.00 13.50
CA GLN A 104 11.47 8.95 12.37
C GLN A 104 12.57 10.04 12.46
N ILE A 105 12.21 11.26 12.89
CA ILE A 105 13.18 12.36 13.11
C ILE A 105 14.08 12.07 14.31
N LYS A 106 13.54 11.51 15.42
CA LYS A 106 14.31 11.11 16.61
C LYS A 106 15.34 10.02 16.25
N ASP A 107 14.95 9.03 15.45
CA ASP A 107 15.85 7.93 15.06
C ASP A 107 16.88 8.37 14.02
N SER A 108 16.49 9.16 13.01
CA SER A 108 17.42 9.78 12.06
C SER A 108 18.50 10.62 12.75
N LYS A 109 18.15 11.31 13.86
CA LYS A 109 19.13 12.03 14.70
C LYS A 109 20.08 11.09 15.43
N LYS A 110 19.56 10.02 16.06
CA LYS A 110 20.39 8.98 16.70
C LYS A 110 21.37 8.33 15.71
N GLU A 111 20.96 8.11 14.47
CA GLU A 111 21.83 7.57 13.41
C GLU A 111 22.89 8.56 12.98
N LEU A 112 22.53 9.84 12.79
CA LEU A 112 23.50 10.90 12.51
C LEU A 112 24.54 11.03 13.63
N GLU A 113 24.14 10.95 14.90
CA GLU A 113 25.05 10.97 16.06
C GLU A 113 25.96 9.73 16.15
N LYS A 114 25.49 8.56 15.72
CA LYS A 114 26.34 7.35 15.59
C LYS A 114 27.36 7.54 14.47
N LEU A 115 26.93 8.03 13.31
CA LEU A 115 27.79 8.24 12.13
C LEU A 115 28.84 9.33 12.36
N GLN A 116 28.47 10.42 13.05
CA GLN A 116 29.40 11.49 13.45
C GLN A 116 30.49 10.98 14.41
N ARG A 117 30.15 10.12 15.38
CA ARG A 117 31.13 9.46 16.25
C ARG A 117 32.07 8.54 15.44
N MET A 118 31.51 7.67 14.61
CA MET A 118 32.31 6.79 13.74
C MET A 118 33.25 7.58 12.81
N HIS A 119 32.80 8.72 12.27
CA HIS A 119 33.64 9.61 11.47
C HIS A 119 34.78 10.26 12.29
N TYR A 120 34.49 10.67 13.53
CA TYR A 120 35.50 11.21 14.45
C TYR A 120 36.56 10.16 14.80
N ASP A 121 36.14 8.93 15.13
CA ASP A 121 37.03 7.81 15.44
C ASP A 121 37.89 7.43 14.23
N ALA A 122 37.30 7.41 13.02
CA ALA A 122 38.03 7.17 11.77
C ALA A 122 39.06 8.29 11.46
N MET A 123 38.73 9.55 11.75
CA MET A 123 39.67 10.67 11.64
C MET A 123 40.81 10.57 12.66
N LEU A 124 40.53 10.23 13.93
CA LEU A 124 41.57 9.98 14.94
C LEU A 124 42.48 8.80 14.56
N ALA A 125 41.92 7.71 14.04
CA ALA A 125 42.67 6.54 13.56
C ALA A 125 43.60 6.91 12.39
N LYS A 126 43.08 7.65 11.39
CA LYS A 126 43.85 8.20 10.27
C LYS A 126 44.98 9.10 10.76
N ASP A 127 44.70 10.05 11.65
CA ASP A 127 45.70 11.01 12.13
C ASP A 127 46.72 10.35 13.08
N SER A 128 46.38 9.23 13.73
CA SER A 128 47.32 8.34 14.41
C SER A 128 48.24 7.62 13.41
N ALA A 129 47.68 6.98 12.38
CA ALA A 129 48.44 6.30 11.33
C ALA A 129 49.38 7.25 10.57
N LEU A 130 48.94 8.48 10.28
CA LEU A 130 49.77 9.51 9.63
C LEU A 130 50.90 10.02 10.52
N ARG A 131 50.75 10.03 11.85
CA ARG A 131 51.83 10.35 12.80
C ARG A 131 52.86 9.22 12.86
N GLU A 132 52.39 7.98 13.00
CA GLU A 132 53.28 6.81 13.03
C GLU A 132 54.04 6.63 11.70
N LEU A 133 53.38 6.84 10.55
CA LEU A 133 54.05 6.83 9.24
C LEU A 133 55.20 7.84 9.18
N LYS A 134 54.96 9.11 9.54
CA LYS A 134 56.00 10.16 9.57
C LYS A 134 57.15 9.81 10.50
N PHE A 135 56.86 9.28 11.69
CA PHE A 135 57.88 8.83 12.64
C PHE A 135 58.74 7.68 12.07
N ARG A 136 58.11 6.69 11.42
CA ARG A 136 58.80 5.57 10.75
C ARG A 136 59.64 6.05 9.56
N GLU A 137 59.13 6.99 8.76
CA GLU A 137 59.86 7.60 7.64
C GLU A 137 61.10 8.37 8.12
N GLU A 138 60.95 9.23 9.13
CA GLU A 138 62.08 9.96 9.70
C GLU A 138 63.11 9.03 10.34
N LYS A 139 62.68 8.03 11.10
CA LYS A 139 63.58 7.01 11.66
C LYS A 139 64.35 6.28 10.55
N ASN A 140 63.67 5.82 9.50
CA ASN A 140 64.32 5.15 8.36
C ASN A 140 65.30 6.08 7.63
N LYS A 141 64.94 7.36 7.44
CA LYS A 141 65.81 8.40 6.86
C LYS A 141 67.07 8.65 7.71
N ASN A 142 66.94 8.68 9.03
CA ASN A 142 68.05 8.85 9.96
C ASN A 142 68.92 7.58 10.06
N ASP A 143 68.33 6.40 10.08
CA ASP A 143 69.06 5.12 10.02
C ASP A 143 69.81 4.94 8.69
N ARG A 144 69.28 5.45 7.57
CA ARG A 144 70.00 5.50 6.28
C ARG A 144 71.18 6.45 6.36
N ARG A 145 70.96 7.72 6.74
CA ARG A 145 72.03 8.71 6.98
C ARG A 145 73.16 8.16 7.85
N ARG A 146 72.83 7.46 8.94
CA ARG A 146 73.82 6.86 9.85
C ARG A 146 74.64 5.78 9.15
N ARG A 147 74.01 4.86 8.42
CA ARG A 147 74.68 3.84 7.59
C ARG A 147 75.52 4.45 6.47
N ASP A 148 75.04 5.50 5.82
CA ASP A 148 75.80 6.21 4.77
C ASP A 148 77.07 6.87 5.34
N ILE A 149 76.99 7.44 6.55
CA ILE A 149 78.15 7.99 7.29
C ILE A 149 79.10 6.86 7.70
N GLU A 150 78.60 5.75 8.27
CA GLU A 150 79.40 4.57 8.64
C GLU A 150 80.15 3.99 7.42
N ILE A 151 79.45 3.80 6.29
CA ILE A 151 80.02 3.30 5.03
C ILE A 151 81.03 4.30 4.45
N SER A 152 80.76 5.60 4.51
CA SER A 152 81.69 6.64 4.05
C SER A 152 82.97 6.67 4.89
N ALA A 153 82.85 6.57 6.22
CA ALA A 153 83.97 6.50 7.15
C ALA A 153 84.81 5.22 6.92
N LEU A 154 84.16 4.06 6.69
CA LEU A 154 84.85 2.80 6.37
C LEU A 154 85.55 2.86 5.02
N ARG A 155 84.94 3.45 3.98
CA ARG A 155 85.57 3.68 2.67
C ARG A 155 86.80 4.56 2.82
N LYS A 156 86.68 5.70 3.51
CA LYS A 156 87.83 6.57 3.79
C LYS A 156 88.92 5.84 4.56
N ALA A 157 88.59 5.09 5.61
CA ALA A 157 89.57 4.32 6.37
C ALA A 157 90.26 3.21 5.54
N ALA A 158 89.58 2.64 4.54
CA ALA A 158 90.18 1.71 3.58
C ALA A 158 91.11 2.42 2.58
N GLU A 159 90.74 3.62 2.12
CA GLU A 159 91.55 4.44 1.19
C GLU A 159 92.76 5.10 1.87
N ASP A 160 92.60 5.55 3.12
CA ASP A 160 93.69 5.95 4.03
C ASP A 160 94.63 4.78 4.35
N LYS A 161 94.14 3.52 4.36
CA LYS A 161 94.98 2.32 4.50
C LYS A 161 95.66 1.95 3.18
N ARG A 162 94.97 2.05 2.06
CA ARG A 162 95.54 1.79 0.72
C ARG A 162 96.68 2.76 0.41
N SER A 163 96.45 4.06 0.54
CA SER A 163 97.49 5.08 0.36
C SER A 163 98.68 4.90 1.32
N LYS A 164 98.45 4.43 2.56
CA LYS A 164 99.53 4.04 3.49
C LYS A 164 100.22 2.72 3.13
N ALA A 165 99.55 1.80 2.44
CA ALA A 165 100.16 0.60 1.88
C ALA A 165 101.01 0.95 0.63
N ASP A 166 100.49 1.76 -0.29
CA ASP A 166 101.21 2.26 -1.48
C ASP A 166 102.44 3.11 -1.09
N PHE A 167 102.39 3.78 0.07
CA PHE A 167 103.52 4.48 0.70
C PHE A 167 104.43 3.53 1.51
N GLY A 168 103.85 2.50 2.13
CA GLY A 168 104.54 1.49 2.94
C GLY A 168 105.34 0.50 2.11
N GLU A 169 104.87 0.10 0.94
CA GLU A 169 105.56 -0.77 -0.03
C GLU A 169 106.89 -0.14 -0.49
N LYS A 170 106.96 1.19 -0.53
CA LYS A 170 108.20 1.96 -0.78
C LYS A 170 109.16 2.06 0.43
N LYS A 171 108.80 1.47 1.58
CA LYS A 171 109.58 1.53 2.82
C LYS A 171 109.76 0.17 3.52
N LEU A 172 108.93 -0.82 3.24
CA LEU A 172 108.91 -2.14 3.86
C LEU A 172 109.84 -3.16 3.17
N MET A 173 110.94 -2.70 2.55
CA MET A 173 111.99 -3.57 2.01
C MET A 173 113.07 -3.89 3.06
N THR A 174 112.85 -3.55 4.34
CA THR A 174 113.89 -3.61 5.39
C THR A 174 113.30 -4.01 6.75
N VAL A 175 114.10 -4.78 7.52
CA VAL A 175 113.93 -5.16 8.95
C VAL A 175 113.03 -6.37 9.29
N SER A 176 113.59 -7.54 9.00
CA SER A 176 113.73 -8.77 9.81
C SER A 176 113.25 -8.82 11.29
N SER A 177 112.50 -9.91 11.61
CA SER A 177 112.75 -10.99 12.61
C SER A 177 112.84 -10.79 14.16
N SER A 178 112.73 -11.97 14.83
CA SER A 178 113.15 -12.32 16.22
C SER A 178 112.24 -11.85 17.38
N GLU A 179 112.08 -12.49 18.55
CA GLU A 179 112.39 -13.83 19.15
C GLU A 179 111.69 -13.87 20.55
N ASP A 180 112.05 -14.73 21.52
CA ASP A 180 111.47 -16.06 21.84
C ASP A 180 111.52 -16.26 23.40
N GLY A 181 110.95 -17.33 23.98
CA GLY A 181 111.34 -17.86 25.32
C GLY A 181 110.37 -17.74 26.52
N HIS A 182 109.69 -18.86 26.83
CA HIS A 182 109.76 -19.68 28.07
C HIS A 182 110.59 -19.17 29.31
N SER A 183 110.36 -19.53 30.60
CA SER A 183 109.43 -20.49 31.27
C SER A 183 109.55 -20.53 32.83
N TYR A 184 108.43 -20.78 33.54
CA TYR A 184 108.27 -21.45 34.88
C TYR A 184 108.62 -20.79 36.25
N LEU A 185 108.01 -21.36 37.31
CA LEU A 185 108.10 -21.14 38.78
C LEU A 185 108.85 -22.35 39.43
N PRO A 186 108.86 -22.66 40.77
CA PRO A 186 108.39 -22.01 42.02
C PRO A 186 109.41 -22.07 43.22
N TYR A 187 108.91 -22.06 44.48
CA TYR A 187 109.59 -22.18 45.82
C TYR A 187 110.33 -20.93 46.37
N GLY A 188 110.35 -20.65 47.69
CA GLY A 188 109.55 -21.20 48.81
C GLY A 188 110.27 -21.17 50.20
N ALA A 189 109.70 -20.55 51.25
CA ALA A 189 110.24 -20.57 52.62
C ALA A 189 109.21 -20.25 53.74
N PHE A 190 109.36 -20.89 54.91
CA PHE A 190 108.70 -20.59 56.20
C PHE A 190 109.41 -19.39 56.89
N GLY A 191 108.91 -18.66 57.90
CA GLY A 191 107.69 -18.63 58.76
C GLY A 191 107.77 -17.33 59.62
N PRO A 192 106.98 -17.08 60.71
CA PRO A 192 106.12 -17.97 61.50
C PRO A 192 104.66 -17.44 61.69
N LYS A 193 103.90 -18.00 62.65
CA LYS A 193 102.47 -17.67 62.95
C LYS A 193 101.53 -17.78 61.74
N GLU A 194 101.73 -18.85 60.98
CA GLU A 194 101.13 -19.04 59.67
C GLU A 194 99.60 -18.90 59.63
N GLU A 195 98.83 -19.52 60.54
CA GLU A 195 97.37 -19.45 60.49
C GLU A 195 96.80 -18.03 60.70
N GLN A 196 97.43 -17.23 61.58
CA GLN A 196 97.02 -15.84 61.80
C GLN A 196 97.42 -14.94 60.64
N LEU A 197 98.61 -15.14 60.05
CA LEU A 197 99.06 -14.42 58.86
C LEU A 197 98.30 -14.85 57.59
N GLN A 198 97.87 -16.10 57.47
CA GLN A 198 96.98 -16.56 56.39
C GLN A 198 95.59 -15.92 56.54
N LYS A 199 95.03 -15.85 57.76
CA LYS A 199 93.76 -15.13 58.01
C LYS A 199 93.90 -13.63 57.72
N ILE A 200 94.98 -12.97 58.15
CA ILE A 200 95.23 -11.55 57.84
C ILE A 200 95.39 -11.35 56.32
N LYS A 201 96.20 -12.16 55.62
CA LYS A 201 96.29 -12.10 54.15
C LYS A 201 94.96 -12.34 53.46
N MET A 202 94.14 -13.28 53.94
CA MET A 202 92.80 -13.53 53.42
C MET A 202 91.88 -12.31 53.61
N TYR A 203 91.90 -11.66 54.77
CA TYR A 203 91.16 -10.41 54.99
C TYR A 203 91.71 -9.25 54.17
N GLU A 204 93.03 -9.12 54.01
CA GLU A 204 93.64 -8.13 53.11
C GLU A 204 93.29 -8.37 51.64
N ASP A 205 93.25 -9.63 51.18
CA ASP A 205 92.94 -9.97 49.79
C ASP A 205 91.44 -9.85 49.49
N MET A 206 90.57 -10.11 50.48
CA MET A 206 89.16 -9.72 50.41
C MET A 206 89.02 -8.20 50.41
N TYR A 207 89.76 -7.47 51.27
CA TYR A 207 89.73 -6.01 51.28
C TYR A 207 90.24 -5.40 49.98
N ARG A 208 91.34 -5.93 49.40
CA ARG A 208 91.84 -5.56 48.07
C ARG A 208 90.74 -5.76 47.03
N LYS A 209 90.14 -6.95 46.92
CA LYS A 209 89.03 -7.22 45.98
C LYS A 209 87.85 -6.26 46.15
N ILE A 210 87.39 -6.02 47.39
CA ILE A 210 86.26 -5.13 47.66
C ILE A 210 86.59 -3.67 47.35
N ARG A 211 87.78 -3.20 47.73
CA ARG A 211 88.32 -1.86 47.42
C ARG A 211 88.47 -1.65 45.92
N ASP A 212 88.96 -2.65 45.20
CA ASP A 212 89.23 -2.57 43.76
C ASP A 212 87.93 -2.66 42.93
N VAL A 213 86.88 -3.31 43.45
CA VAL A 213 85.51 -3.31 42.89
C VAL A 213 84.74 -2.02 43.22
N THR A 214 84.88 -1.47 44.43
CA THR A 214 84.16 -0.24 44.85
C THR A 214 84.86 1.06 44.45
N GLY A 215 86.17 1.01 44.17
CA GLY A 215 87.01 2.17 43.88
C GLY A 215 87.31 3.07 45.10
N VAL A 216 86.92 2.67 46.31
CA VAL A 216 86.97 3.51 47.52
C VAL A 216 87.97 2.94 48.53
N GLN A 217 88.95 3.75 48.93
CA GLN A 217 90.01 3.35 49.88
C GLN A 217 89.58 3.46 51.37
N ASP A 218 88.47 4.15 51.64
CA ASP A 218 87.94 4.44 52.98
C ASP A 218 86.81 3.46 53.33
N VAL A 219 87.01 2.67 54.39
CA VAL A 219 86.07 1.63 54.85
C VAL A 219 84.67 2.19 55.13
N VAL A 220 84.54 3.40 55.70
CA VAL A 220 83.23 3.96 56.07
C VAL A 220 82.45 4.35 54.81
N LYS A 221 83.13 4.96 53.83
CA LYS A 221 82.54 5.32 52.54
C LYS A 221 82.26 4.10 51.65
N MET A 222 83.02 3.01 51.85
CA MET A 222 82.79 1.72 51.20
C MET A 222 81.50 1.07 51.73
N VAL A 223 81.30 1.03 53.05
CA VAL A 223 80.05 0.51 53.68
C VAL A 223 78.83 1.31 53.24
N ALA A 224 78.87 2.65 53.31
CA ALA A 224 77.75 3.50 52.87
C ALA A 224 77.38 3.33 51.38
N ARG A 225 78.36 2.94 50.52
CA ARG A 225 78.08 2.58 49.12
C ARG A 225 77.46 1.19 48.98
N PHE A 226 77.78 0.23 49.84
CA PHE A 226 77.10 -1.06 49.86
C PHE A 226 75.67 -0.94 50.40
N GLU A 227 75.44 -0.14 51.44
CA GLU A 227 74.11 0.10 52.00
C GLU A 227 73.18 0.73 50.94
N SER A 228 73.61 1.81 50.29
CA SER A 228 72.83 2.42 49.19
C SER A 228 72.72 1.55 47.91
N GLN A 229 73.65 0.62 47.67
CA GLN A 229 73.51 -0.40 46.61
C GLN A 229 72.55 -1.53 46.99
N LEU A 230 72.45 -1.90 48.27
CA LEU A 230 71.47 -2.84 48.78
C LEU A 230 70.06 -2.23 48.74
N GLU A 231 69.88 -0.99 49.22
CA GLU A 231 68.60 -0.26 49.13
C GLU A 231 68.09 -0.15 47.68
N THR A 232 68.97 0.17 46.73
CA THR A 232 68.59 0.25 45.30
C THR A 232 68.37 -1.12 44.67
N MET A 233 69.08 -2.17 45.09
CA MET A 233 68.81 -3.55 44.68
C MET A 233 67.47 -4.06 45.24
N GLU A 234 67.14 -3.77 46.49
CA GLU A 234 65.86 -4.12 47.13
C GLU A 234 64.72 -3.39 46.44
N HIS A 235 64.83 -2.08 46.20
CA HIS A 235 63.81 -1.32 45.47
C HIS A 235 63.59 -1.86 44.03
N LEU A 236 64.66 -2.22 43.32
CA LEU A 236 64.56 -2.84 41.99
C LEU A 236 63.95 -4.25 42.04
N ASN A 237 64.19 -5.03 43.09
CA ASN A 237 63.53 -6.32 43.29
C ASN A 237 62.04 -6.15 43.60
N THR A 238 61.67 -5.20 44.46
CA THR A 238 60.25 -4.87 44.74
C THR A 238 59.53 -4.47 43.46
N LEU A 239 60.07 -3.50 42.71
CA LEU A 239 59.50 -3.06 41.43
C LEU A 239 59.42 -4.18 40.39
N LYS A 240 60.40 -5.10 40.37
CA LYS A 240 60.35 -6.32 39.54
C LYS A 240 59.19 -7.22 39.97
N THR A 241 59.03 -7.49 41.26
CA THR A 241 57.94 -8.35 41.75
C THR A 241 56.56 -7.74 41.54
N GLU A 242 56.42 -6.41 41.67
CA GLU A 242 55.20 -5.68 41.33
C GLU A 242 54.88 -5.79 39.82
N GLY A 243 55.90 -5.66 38.96
CA GLY A 243 55.74 -5.91 37.53
C GLY A 243 55.33 -7.35 37.21
N GLU A 244 55.93 -8.34 37.88
CA GLU A 244 55.61 -9.76 37.70
C GLU A 244 54.19 -10.12 38.18
N THR A 245 53.71 -9.54 39.29
CA THR A 245 52.32 -9.74 39.75
C THR A 245 51.30 -9.10 38.81
N VAL A 246 51.54 -7.87 38.34
CA VAL A 246 50.65 -7.21 37.35
C VAL A 246 50.60 -7.98 36.03
N ILE A 247 51.73 -8.54 35.57
CA ILE A 247 51.75 -9.40 34.37
C ILE A 247 50.94 -10.68 34.60
N ALA A 248 51.07 -11.32 35.77
CA ALA A 248 50.31 -12.53 36.10
C ALA A 248 48.80 -12.25 36.21
N GLU A 249 48.40 -11.10 36.78
CA GLU A 249 47.01 -10.69 36.87
C GLU A 249 46.42 -10.40 35.49
N LEU A 250 47.11 -9.64 34.64
CA LEU A 250 46.68 -9.38 33.25
C LEU A 250 46.56 -10.66 32.41
N GLN A 251 47.46 -11.64 32.61
CA GLN A 251 47.34 -12.96 31.98
C GLN A 251 46.11 -13.74 32.48
N SER A 252 45.79 -13.65 33.77
CA SER A 252 44.58 -14.24 34.36
C SER A 252 43.31 -13.59 33.80
N GLN A 253 43.24 -12.25 33.79
CA GLN A 253 42.14 -11.49 33.22
C GLN A 253 41.93 -11.80 31.73
N PHE A 254 43.01 -11.84 30.93
CA PHE A 254 42.94 -12.21 29.51
C PHE A 254 42.43 -13.64 29.29
N LYS A 255 42.83 -14.60 30.14
CA LYS A 255 42.32 -15.98 30.07
C LYS A 255 40.81 -16.04 30.39
N ASN A 256 40.36 -15.31 31.40
CA ASN A 256 38.95 -15.27 31.80
C ASN A 256 38.08 -14.62 30.71
N LEU A 257 38.48 -13.44 30.21
CA LEU A 257 37.84 -12.75 29.08
C LEU A 257 37.78 -13.61 27.81
N LYS A 258 38.81 -14.45 27.58
CA LYS A 258 38.79 -15.40 26.46
C LYS A 258 37.77 -16.52 26.68
N MET A 259 37.70 -17.11 27.88
CA MET A 259 36.69 -18.13 28.20
C MET A 259 35.28 -17.56 28.05
N GLU A 260 35.02 -16.36 28.58
CA GLU A 260 33.74 -15.66 28.45
C GLU A 260 33.37 -15.40 26.98
N LEU A 261 34.33 -15.03 26.12
CA LEU A 261 34.11 -14.86 24.68
C LEU A 261 33.83 -16.19 23.96
N ASP A 262 34.56 -17.26 24.29
CA ASP A 262 34.33 -18.59 23.72
C ASP A 262 32.94 -19.12 24.16
N ASP A 263 32.56 -18.95 25.43
CA ASP A 263 31.25 -19.33 25.99
C ASP A 263 30.10 -18.52 25.37
N LEU A 264 30.22 -17.20 25.24
CA LEU A 264 29.22 -16.36 24.56
C LEU A 264 29.04 -16.75 23.09
N LYS A 265 30.12 -17.18 22.43
CA LYS A 265 30.05 -17.60 21.04
C LYS A 265 29.21 -18.87 20.89
N TYR A 266 29.51 -19.93 21.66
CA TYR A 266 28.79 -21.20 21.53
C TYR A 266 27.35 -21.14 22.06
N THR A 267 27.08 -20.37 23.12
CA THR A 267 25.72 -20.14 23.60
C THR A 267 24.91 -19.27 22.64
N GLY A 268 25.47 -18.15 22.16
CA GLY A 268 24.82 -17.26 21.20
C GLY A 268 24.51 -17.92 19.85
N GLU A 269 25.41 -18.74 19.31
CA GLU A 269 25.15 -19.52 18.08
C GLU A 269 24.00 -20.53 18.29
N SER A 270 23.93 -21.18 19.46
CA SER A 270 22.88 -22.16 19.79
C SER A 270 21.50 -21.51 20.00
N GLU A 271 21.43 -20.39 20.73
CA GLU A 271 20.19 -19.63 20.92
C GLU A 271 19.71 -19.02 19.60
N LEU A 272 20.62 -18.54 18.74
CA LEU A 272 20.27 -18.01 17.42
C LEU A 272 19.67 -19.10 16.53
N GLU A 273 20.22 -20.32 16.52
CA GLU A 273 19.66 -21.43 15.74
C GLU A 273 18.29 -21.89 16.28
N GLY A 274 18.11 -21.90 17.61
CA GLY A 274 16.83 -22.16 18.26
C GLY A 274 15.75 -21.14 17.87
N ASN A 275 16.07 -19.86 17.97
CA ASN A 275 15.17 -18.77 17.56
C ASN A 275 14.88 -18.79 16.06
N GLN A 276 15.86 -19.11 15.19
CA GLN A 276 15.62 -19.25 13.75
C GLN A 276 14.69 -20.43 13.40
N LYS A 277 14.70 -21.52 14.19
CA LYS A 277 13.74 -22.62 14.01
C LYS A 277 12.33 -22.20 14.42
N LEU A 278 12.21 -21.54 15.57
CA LEU A 278 10.94 -21.03 16.09
C LEU A 278 10.29 -20.00 15.15
N VAL A 279 11.08 -19.08 14.58
CA VAL A 279 10.60 -18.12 13.57
C VAL A 279 10.06 -18.84 12.32
N LYS A 280 10.75 -19.87 11.82
CA LYS A 280 10.28 -20.65 10.66
C LYS A 280 8.98 -21.40 10.95
N GLU A 281 8.83 -21.96 12.15
CA GLU A 281 7.59 -22.62 12.58
C GLU A 281 6.41 -21.62 12.65
N TYR A 282 6.63 -20.39 13.13
CA TYR A 282 5.61 -19.35 13.08
C TYR A 282 5.32 -18.85 11.66
N GLU A 283 6.34 -18.68 10.81
CA GLU A 283 6.15 -18.36 9.39
C GLU A 283 5.31 -19.43 8.66
N GLU A 284 5.52 -20.70 8.96
CA GLU A 284 4.79 -21.82 8.35
C GLU A 284 3.32 -21.83 8.79
N LYS A 285 3.04 -21.67 10.09
CA LYS A 285 1.68 -21.52 10.62
C LYS A 285 0.96 -20.28 10.09
N VAL A 286 1.66 -19.16 9.92
CA VAL A 286 1.10 -17.95 9.29
C VAL A 286 0.72 -18.24 7.84
N LYS A 287 1.59 -18.91 7.06
CA LYS A 287 1.29 -19.30 5.66
C LYS A 287 0.05 -20.21 5.59
N GLU A 288 -0.03 -21.22 6.46
CA GLU A 288 -1.19 -22.13 6.57
C GLU A 288 -2.48 -21.37 6.87
N VAL A 289 -2.53 -20.56 7.93
CA VAL A 289 -3.71 -19.77 8.30
C VAL A 289 -4.09 -18.73 7.23
N THR A 290 -3.13 -18.12 6.53
CA THR A 290 -3.45 -17.23 5.39
C THR A 290 -4.05 -17.98 4.21
N ALA A 291 -3.63 -19.22 3.94
CA ALA A 291 -4.21 -20.03 2.88
C ALA A 291 -5.64 -20.49 3.23
N GLU A 292 -5.91 -20.85 4.49
CA GLU A 292 -7.27 -21.13 4.98
C GLU A 292 -8.18 -19.90 4.87
N ARG A 293 -7.68 -18.71 5.29
CA ARG A 293 -8.40 -17.44 5.14
C ARG A 293 -8.74 -17.16 3.68
N ASP A 294 -7.79 -17.31 2.77
CA ASP A 294 -7.99 -17.00 1.35
C ASP A 294 -8.98 -17.96 0.68
N ALA A 295 -9.01 -19.23 1.11
CA ALA A 295 -10.02 -20.19 0.67
C ALA A 295 -11.43 -19.85 1.20
N LEU A 296 -11.54 -19.41 2.45
CA LEU A 296 -12.81 -18.94 3.03
C LEU A 296 -13.30 -17.64 2.38
N GLN A 297 -12.40 -16.71 2.06
CA GLN A 297 -12.75 -15.48 1.33
C GLN A 297 -13.28 -15.79 -0.06
N GLN A 298 -12.67 -16.73 -0.80
CA GLN A 298 -13.18 -17.15 -2.11
C GLN A 298 -14.59 -17.75 -2.02
N GLN A 299 -14.89 -18.55 -0.99
CA GLN A 299 -16.24 -19.07 -0.75
C GLN A 299 -17.24 -17.95 -0.40
N LEU A 300 -16.82 -16.94 0.37
CA LEU A 300 -17.65 -15.78 0.68
C LEU A 300 -17.93 -14.92 -0.56
N ASP A 301 -16.92 -14.70 -1.41
CA ASP A 301 -17.04 -13.95 -2.66
C ASP A 301 -17.95 -14.68 -3.67
N GLU A 302 -17.87 -16.01 -3.77
CA GLU A 302 -18.78 -16.84 -4.58
C GLU A 302 -20.24 -16.75 -4.09
N VAL A 303 -20.47 -16.85 -2.77
CA VAL A 303 -21.82 -16.75 -2.18
C VAL A 303 -22.36 -15.32 -2.31
N SER A 304 -21.54 -14.29 -2.11
CA SER A 304 -21.90 -12.89 -2.30
C SER A 304 -22.30 -12.61 -3.74
N SER A 305 -21.50 -13.09 -4.72
CA SER A 305 -21.83 -13.03 -6.14
C SER A 305 -23.17 -13.71 -6.45
N LEU A 306 -23.42 -14.91 -5.90
CA LEU A 306 -24.70 -15.60 -6.06
C LEU A 306 -25.88 -14.79 -5.51
N ILE A 307 -25.73 -14.16 -4.33
CA ILE A 307 -26.74 -13.29 -3.72
C ILE A 307 -27.04 -12.07 -4.60
N VAL A 308 -26.03 -11.44 -5.22
CA VAL A 308 -26.23 -10.32 -6.16
C VAL A 308 -27.01 -10.77 -7.40
N HIS A 309 -26.65 -11.92 -7.99
CA HIS A 309 -27.40 -12.49 -9.12
C HIS A 309 -28.85 -12.84 -8.74
N CYS A 310 -29.09 -13.34 -7.53
CA CYS A 310 -30.44 -13.56 -7.01
C CYS A 310 -31.21 -12.24 -6.82
N LYS A 311 -30.61 -11.21 -6.18
CA LYS A 311 -31.23 -9.87 -6.03
C LYS A 311 -31.68 -9.33 -7.40
N ALA A 312 -30.80 -9.33 -8.40
CA ALA A 312 -31.11 -8.85 -9.75
C ALA A 312 -32.23 -9.66 -10.42
N GLY A 313 -32.17 -11.00 -10.37
CA GLY A 313 -33.21 -11.87 -10.92
C GLY A 313 -34.58 -11.67 -10.25
N MET A 314 -34.61 -11.37 -8.96
CA MET A 314 -35.83 -11.09 -8.20
C MET A 314 -36.40 -9.70 -8.49
N ILE A 315 -35.55 -8.67 -8.64
CA ILE A 315 -35.97 -7.33 -9.11
C ILE A 315 -36.67 -7.47 -10.47
N HIS A 316 -36.07 -8.19 -11.43
CA HIS A 316 -36.68 -8.43 -12.75
C HIS A 316 -37.99 -9.22 -12.73
N ILE A 317 -38.26 -10.00 -11.68
CA ILE A 317 -39.57 -10.64 -11.48
C ILE A 317 -40.56 -9.63 -10.89
N CYS A 318 -40.14 -8.81 -9.91
CA CYS A 318 -40.97 -7.76 -9.33
C CYS A 318 -41.37 -6.66 -10.33
N GLU A 319 -40.48 -6.31 -11.26
CA GLU A 319 -40.72 -5.42 -12.41
C GLU A 319 -41.76 -6.01 -13.37
N LYS A 320 -41.55 -7.25 -13.84
CA LYS A 320 -42.47 -7.94 -14.77
C LYS A 320 -43.84 -8.26 -14.18
N LEU A 321 -44.00 -8.07 -12.87
CA LEU A 321 -45.24 -8.22 -12.13
C LEU A 321 -45.68 -6.88 -11.51
N GLU A 322 -45.34 -5.74 -12.10
CA GLU A 322 -45.82 -4.42 -11.67
C GLU A 322 -47.35 -4.31 -11.76
N ASP A 323 -47.97 -4.79 -12.84
CA ASP A 323 -49.43 -4.82 -13.05
C ASP A 323 -50.21 -5.78 -12.11
N VAL A 324 -49.54 -6.47 -11.18
CA VAL A 324 -50.16 -7.41 -10.25
C VAL A 324 -50.35 -6.73 -8.89
N ASP A 325 -51.53 -6.14 -8.69
CA ASP A 325 -51.95 -5.57 -7.40
C ASP A 325 -51.91 -6.63 -6.28
N VAL A 326 -50.97 -6.45 -5.35
CA VAL A 326 -50.81 -7.22 -4.11
C VAL A 326 -51.04 -6.26 -2.93
N PRO A 327 -51.68 -6.67 -1.82
CA PRO A 327 -51.74 -5.87 -0.61
C PRO A 327 -50.33 -5.67 -0.03
N ILE A 328 -49.74 -4.49 -0.25
CA ILE A 328 -48.38 -4.15 0.19
C ILE A 328 -48.33 -4.02 1.73
N PRO A 329 -47.49 -4.80 2.44
CA PRO A 329 -47.00 -4.40 3.77
C PRO A 329 -46.09 -3.19 3.58
N GLU A 330 -46.35 -2.10 4.31
CA GLU A 330 -45.74 -0.77 4.04
C GLU A 330 -44.20 -0.80 4.06
N VAL A 331 -43.60 -0.56 2.89
CA VAL A 331 -42.16 -0.27 2.72
C VAL A 331 -42.04 0.92 1.77
N ASP A 332 -41.18 1.87 2.11
CA ASP A 332 -41.10 3.18 1.49
C ASP A 332 -40.45 3.12 0.08
N LYS A 333 -40.97 3.90 -0.87
CA LYS A 333 -40.54 3.86 -2.30
C LYS A 333 -39.36 4.80 -2.60
N SER A 334 -38.46 5.00 -1.64
CA SER A 334 -37.52 6.13 -1.62
C SER A 334 -36.05 5.80 -1.89
N VAL A 335 -35.72 4.57 -2.31
CA VAL A 335 -34.36 4.20 -2.79
C VAL A 335 -34.40 3.45 -4.13
N LEU A 336 -33.95 4.12 -5.18
CA LEU A 336 -33.44 3.49 -6.41
C LEU A 336 -31.92 3.73 -6.46
N PRO A 337 -31.06 2.70 -6.49
CA PRO A 337 -29.63 2.89 -6.69
C PRO A 337 -29.33 3.29 -8.14
N ALA A 338 -28.57 4.36 -8.34
CA ALA A 338 -28.00 4.67 -9.66
C ALA A 338 -26.73 3.84 -9.88
N GLU A 339 -26.59 3.21 -11.05
CA GLU A 339 -25.40 2.44 -11.41
C GLU A 339 -24.30 3.31 -12.05
N GLY A 340 -23.07 3.13 -11.57
CA GLY A 340 -21.83 3.45 -12.27
C GLY A 340 -21.32 4.90 -12.15
N ALA A 341 -20.00 5.14 -12.17
CA ALA A 341 -18.88 4.22 -12.02
C ALA A 341 -17.61 5.00 -11.64
N GLY A 342 -16.73 4.44 -10.80
CA GLY A 342 -15.47 5.11 -10.41
C GLY A 342 -14.73 4.39 -9.30
N ALA A 343 -13.86 3.44 -9.64
CA ALA A 343 -13.02 2.73 -8.68
C ALA A 343 -11.68 3.45 -8.45
N SER A 344 -11.09 3.33 -7.24
CA SER A 344 -9.71 2.83 -7.09
C SER A 344 -9.21 2.67 -5.63
N THR A 345 -8.48 1.57 -5.43
CA THR A 345 -7.30 1.38 -4.56
C THR A 345 -7.34 1.55 -3.03
N THR A 346 -7.42 0.40 -2.34
CA THR A 346 -6.49 -0.09 -1.26
C THR A 346 -6.22 0.80 -0.03
N LYS A 347 -6.36 0.26 1.20
CA LYS A 347 -5.36 -0.68 1.77
C LYS A 347 -5.85 -1.45 3.01
N LEU A 348 -5.34 -2.68 3.14
CA LEU A 348 -5.12 -3.42 4.40
C LEU A 348 -4.02 -2.72 5.22
N ALA A 349 -3.91 -2.79 6.55
CA ALA A 349 -4.78 -3.14 7.68
C ALA A 349 -3.98 -2.66 8.95
N GLU A 350 -4.30 -2.85 10.23
CA GLU A 350 -5.33 -3.58 11.01
C GLU A 350 -5.87 -2.57 12.08
N ASP A 351 -6.73 -2.82 13.08
CA ASP A 351 -7.38 -4.00 13.67
C ASP A 351 -8.71 -3.55 14.35
N GLY A 352 -9.48 -4.46 14.94
CA GLY A 352 -10.08 -4.19 16.25
C GLY A 352 -11.46 -3.52 16.31
N SER A 353 -12.45 -3.93 15.50
CA SER A 353 -13.88 -3.81 15.90
C SER A 353 -14.86 -4.68 15.10
N GLY A 354 -14.94 -5.98 15.40
CA GLY A 354 -15.88 -6.95 14.80
C GLY A 354 -17.37 -6.74 15.14
N GLY A 355 -17.82 -5.50 15.28
CA GLY A 355 -19.20 -5.09 15.57
C GLY A 355 -19.85 -4.22 14.50
N VAL A 356 -19.07 -3.56 13.62
CA VAL A 356 -19.62 -2.61 12.62
C VAL A 356 -20.07 -3.31 11.33
N GLU A 357 -19.27 -4.26 10.82
CA GLU A 357 -19.60 -4.99 9.58
C GLU A 357 -20.88 -5.83 9.73
N ARG A 358 -21.01 -6.57 10.84
CA ARG A 358 -22.20 -7.39 11.13
C ARG A 358 -23.52 -6.61 11.18
N ILE A 359 -23.51 -5.30 11.41
CA ILE A 359 -24.72 -4.47 11.36
C ILE A 359 -25.12 -4.23 9.90
N ARG A 360 -24.17 -3.85 9.04
CA ARG A 360 -24.43 -3.65 7.59
C ARG A 360 -24.80 -4.95 6.88
N GLU A 361 -24.20 -6.07 7.26
CA GLU A 361 -24.58 -7.39 6.76
C GLU A 361 -26.01 -7.77 7.18
N SER A 362 -26.42 -7.44 8.41
CA SER A 362 -27.80 -7.65 8.88
C SER A 362 -28.80 -6.80 8.09
N GLU A 363 -28.54 -5.50 7.93
CA GLU A 363 -29.41 -4.59 7.17
C GLU A 363 -29.56 -5.05 5.71
N GLN A 364 -28.45 -5.41 5.04
CA GLN A 364 -28.49 -5.94 3.67
C GLN A 364 -29.11 -7.34 3.57
N SER A 365 -29.04 -8.16 4.62
CA SER A 365 -29.76 -9.44 4.73
C SER A 365 -31.27 -9.20 4.82
N ASP A 366 -31.71 -8.29 5.69
CA ASP A 366 -33.12 -7.98 5.88
C ASP A 366 -33.75 -7.38 4.61
N GLU A 367 -33.01 -6.55 3.86
CA GLU A 367 -33.37 -6.16 2.48
C GLU A 367 -33.58 -7.36 1.54
N THR A 368 -32.70 -8.39 1.58
CA THR A 368 -32.89 -9.58 0.74
C THR A 368 -34.17 -10.31 1.10
N ILE A 369 -34.47 -10.44 2.40
CA ILE A 369 -35.61 -11.17 2.92
C ILE A 369 -36.92 -10.45 2.61
N ALA A 370 -36.92 -9.11 2.67
CA ALA A 370 -38.02 -8.28 2.19
C ALA A 370 -38.26 -8.46 0.68
N LEU A 371 -37.20 -8.45 -0.13
CA LEU A 371 -37.28 -8.65 -1.58
C LEU A 371 -37.75 -10.07 -1.95
N ILE A 372 -37.33 -11.11 -1.21
CA ILE A 372 -37.84 -12.49 -1.34
C ILE A 372 -39.34 -12.52 -1.04
N SER A 373 -39.76 -11.88 0.05
CA SER A 373 -41.16 -11.85 0.49
C SER A 373 -42.06 -11.18 -0.56
N LEU A 374 -41.68 -9.99 -1.03
CA LEU A 374 -42.40 -9.25 -2.07
C LEU A 374 -42.51 -10.03 -3.40
N CYS A 375 -41.40 -10.65 -3.84
CA CYS A 375 -41.38 -11.48 -5.04
C CYS A 375 -42.31 -12.69 -4.91
N LEU A 376 -42.28 -13.39 -3.77
CA LEU A 376 -43.16 -14.52 -3.49
C LEU A 376 -44.64 -14.11 -3.45
N GLU A 377 -44.98 -12.93 -2.94
CA GLU A 377 -46.36 -12.45 -2.93
C GLU A 377 -46.87 -12.00 -4.30
N LYS A 378 -46.04 -11.31 -5.11
CA LYS A 378 -46.37 -11.04 -6.52
C LYS A 378 -46.58 -12.30 -7.34
N VAL A 379 -45.75 -13.33 -7.16
CA VAL A 379 -45.93 -14.63 -7.84
C VAL A 379 -47.18 -15.37 -7.36
N LYS A 380 -47.55 -15.30 -6.08
CA LYS A 380 -48.84 -15.82 -5.57
C LYS A 380 -50.03 -15.06 -6.16
N GLY A 381 -49.95 -13.73 -6.22
CA GLY A 381 -50.96 -12.85 -6.81
C GLY A 381 -51.21 -13.17 -8.28
N LEU A 382 -50.14 -13.37 -9.07
CA LEU A 382 -50.23 -13.86 -10.44
C LEU A 382 -50.88 -15.24 -10.52
N LEU A 383 -50.49 -16.19 -9.66
CA LEU A 383 -51.06 -17.53 -9.66
C LEU A 383 -52.57 -17.51 -9.35
N GLU A 384 -53.04 -16.57 -8.52
CA GLU A 384 -54.45 -16.42 -8.23
C GLU A 384 -55.23 -15.60 -9.27
N SER A 385 -54.62 -14.57 -9.87
CA SER A 385 -55.24 -13.85 -11.00
C SER A 385 -55.43 -14.77 -12.20
N ILE A 386 -54.47 -15.66 -12.49
CA ILE A 386 -54.56 -16.73 -13.48
C ILE A 386 -55.70 -17.71 -13.14
N LYS A 387 -55.83 -18.16 -11.89
CA LYS A 387 -56.95 -19.05 -11.46
C LYS A 387 -58.33 -18.38 -11.58
N ARG A 388 -58.38 -17.05 -11.53
CA ARG A 388 -59.60 -16.24 -11.71
C ARG A 388 -59.79 -15.80 -13.17
N TYR A 389 -58.87 -16.14 -14.08
CA TYR A 389 -58.91 -15.73 -15.48
C TYR A 389 -59.75 -16.69 -16.31
N ASP A 390 -60.84 -16.16 -16.88
CA ASP A 390 -61.82 -16.94 -17.62
C ASP A 390 -61.41 -17.02 -19.10
N TYR A 391 -60.60 -18.04 -19.42
CA TYR A 391 -59.97 -18.21 -20.74
C TYR A 391 -60.97 -18.20 -21.89
N ASP A 392 -62.13 -18.83 -21.73
CA ASP A 392 -63.17 -18.89 -22.77
C ASP A 392 -63.69 -17.49 -23.10
N LYS A 393 -63.95 -16.65 -22.08
CA LYS A 393 -64.35 -15.24 -22.26
C LYS A 393 -63.26 -14.38 -22.92
N MET A 394 -61.98 -14.74 -22.78
CA MET A 394 -60.88 -14.06 -23.46
C MET A 394 -60.77 -14.50 -24.92
N ILE A 395 -60.92 -15.80 -25.19
CA ILE A 395 -60.96 -16.37 -26.54
C ILE A 395 -62.15 -15.81 -27.33
N ASP A 396 -63.35 -15.73 -26.74
CA ASP A 396 -64.53 -15.11 -27.34
C ASP A 396 -64.28 -13.65 -27.73
N LYS A 397 -63.70 -12.85 -26.82
CA LYS A 397 -63.32 -11.45 -27.11
C LYS A 397 -62.33 -11.35 -28.25
N ILE A 398 -61.31 -12.21 -28.29
CA ILE A 398 -60.30 -12.24 -29.37
C ILE A 398 -60.95 -12.66 -30.70
N GLN A 399 -61.89 -13.60 -30.70
CA GLN A 399 -62.66 -13.96 -31.90
C GLN A 399 -63.63 -12.84 -32.33
N GLU A 400 -64.22 -12.09 -31.40
CA GLU A 400 -65.11 -10.96 -31.72
C GLU A 400 -64.35 -9.73 -32.23
N THR A 401 -63.16 -9.44 -31.69
CA THR A 401 -62.28 -8.39 -32.24
C THR A 401 -61.71 -8.80 -33.58
N ALA A 402 -61.22 -10.05 -33.74
CA ALA A 402 -60.79 -10.57 -35.04
C ALA A 402 -61.92 -10.52 -36.08
N ARG A 403 -63.15 -10.90 -35.72
CA ARG A 403 -64.33 -10.74 -36.59
C ARG A 403 -64.60 -9.27 -36.94
N ARG A 404 -64.52 -8.33 -35.99
CA ARG A 404 -64.66 -6.89 -36.28
C ARG A 404 -63.58 -6.39 -37.23
N THR A 405 -62.32 -6.76 -37.03
CA THR A 405 -61.21 -6.36 -37.91
C THR A 405 -61.38 -6.97 -39.30
N ILE A 406 -61.79 -8.23 -39.42
CA ILE A 406 -62.08 -8.87 -40.71
C ILE A 406 -63.26 -8.20 -41.41
N LEU A 407 -64.33 -7.82 -40.69
CA LEU A 407 -65.41 -7.03 -41.27
C LEU A 407 -64.92 -5.66 -41.74
N SER A 408 -64.19 -4.92 -40.91
CA SER A 408 -63.75 -3.56 -41.29
C SER A 408 -62.72 -3.57 -42.42
N THR A 409 -61.87 -4.61 -42.53
CA THR A 409 -61.00 -4.78 -43.71
C THR A 409 -61.80 -5.20 -44.94
N SER A 410 -62.81 -6.07 -44.80
CA SER A 410 -63.69 -6.43 -45.93
C SER A 410 -64.52 -5.25 -46.44
N GLU A 411 -65.03 -4.41 -45.54
CA GLU A 411 -65.77 -3.17 -45.86
C GLU A 411 -64.83 -2.13 -46.49
N PHE A 412 -63.60 -2.00 -45.97
CA PHE A 412 -62.56 -1.15 -46.56
C PHE A 412 -62.17 -1.62 -47.96
N PHE A 413 -61.86 -2.90 -48.15
CA PHE A 413 -61.49 -3.45 -49.46
C PHE A 413 -62.64 -3.30 -50.47
N GLY A 414 -63.87 -3.67 -50.11
CA GLY A 414 -65.05 -3.48 -50.97
C GLY A 414 -65.35 -2.02 -51.31
N ALA A 415 -65.00 -1.06 -50.43
CA ALA A 415 -65.08 0.37 -50.75
C ALA A 415 -63.96 0.84 -51.69
N THR A 416 -62.78 0.22 -51.66
CA THR A 416 -61.64 0.55 -52.53
C THR A 416 -61.64 -0.14 -53.89
N GLU A 417 -62.26 -1.32 -54.03
CA GLU A 417 -62.19 -2.17 -55.22
C GLU A 417 -62.71 -1.48 -56.50
N ALA A 418 -63.61 -0.49 -56.36
CA ALA A 418 -64.13 0.32 -57.45
C ALA A 418 -63.18 1.47 -57.92
N LYS A 419 -62.03 1.71 -57.26
CA LYS A 419 -61.18 2.91 -57.48
C LYS A 419 -59.65 2.68 -57.35
N VAL A 420 -59.13 1.52 -57.74
CA VAL A 420 -57.69 1.32 -57.93
C VAL A 420 -57.34 1.38 -59.43
N PRO A 421 -56.55 2.36 -59.90
CA PRO A 421 -56.11 2.39 -61.30
C PRO A 421 -55.20 1.20 -61.66
N GLU A 422 -55.35 0.64 -62.86
CA GLU A 422 -54.58 -0.53 -63.34
C GLU A 422 -53.06 -0.30 -63.46
N PHE A 423 -52.59 0.96 -63.37
CA PHE A 423 -51.19 1.32 -63.61
C PHE A 423 -50.60 2.12 -62.44
N ASN A 424 -49.40 1.71 -62.02
CA ASN A 424 -48.79 2.09 -60.75
C ASN A 424 -48.21 3.52 -60.80
N MET A 425 -48.96 4.52 -60.31
CA MET A 425 -48.51 5.91 -60.27
C MET A 425 -47.49 6.14 -59.16
N ARG A 426 -46.25 6.48 -59.53
CA ARG A 426 -45.24 6.97 -58.58
C ARG A 426 -45.59 8.39 -58.12
N VAL A 427 -45.88 8.53 -56.82
CA VAL A 427 -45.99 9.85 -56.18
C VAL A 427 -44.58 10.43 -55.97
N PRO A 428 -44.25 11.63 -56.48
CA PRO A 428 -43.01 12.30 -56.13
C PRO A 428 -43.11 12.87 -54.71
N ILE A 429 -42.13 12.55 -53.86
CA ILE A 429 -41.99 13.16 -52.53
C ILE A 429 -41.14 14.42 -52.69
N SER A 430 -41.73 15.59 -52.41
CA SER A 430 -40.98 16.85 -52.38
C SER A 430 -40.06 16.89 -51.16
N GLN A 431 -38.75 16.89 -51.38
CA GLN A 431 -37.78 17.34 -50.39
C GLN A 431 -37.78 18.88 -50.39
N ASP A 432 -38.55 19.53 -49.50
CA ASP A 432 -38.45 20.97 -49.21
C ASP A 432 -39.30 21.37 -47.98
N LEU A 433 -39.09 20.71 -46.83
CA LEU A 433 -39.56 21.17 -45.51
C LEU A 433 -38.62 20.66 -44.39
N ASP A 434 -37.43 21.24 -44.30
CA ASP A 434 -36.60 21.17 -43.08
C ASP A 434 -35.98 22.55 -42.80
N SER A 435 -36.80 23.42 -42.22
CA SER A 435 -36.48 24.83 -41.94
C SER A 435 -37.25 25.34 -40.71
N GLY A 436 -37.32 24.49 -39.67
CA GLY A 436 -37.89 24.83 -38.37
C GLY A 436 -36.93 25.62 -37.47
N SER A 437 -36.66 26.88 -37.81
CA SER A 437 -35.96 27.80 -36.91
C SER A 437 -36.82 28.12 -35.68
N ASN A 438 -36.24 28.02 -34.49
CA ASN A 438 -36.82 28.44 -33.20
C ASN A 438 -35.69 28.83 -32.22
N GLU A 439 -35.01 29.93 -32.56
CA GLU A 439 -34.43 30.87 -31.60
C GLU A 439 -35.59 31.79 -31.12
N ASP A 440 -35.75 32.25 -29.89
CA ASP A 440 -34.94 32.17 -28.66
C ASP A 440 -35.87 32.13 -27.42
N ASN A 441 -35.41 31.51 -26.32
CA ASN A 441 -35.24 32.11 -24.98
C ASN A 441 -35.25 31.03 -23.88
N ASP A 442 -34.07 30.69 -23.37
CA ASP A 442 -33.84 30.80 -21.92
C ASP A 442 -32.35 31.00 -21.67
N SER A 443 -31.98 32.15 -21.07
CA SER A 443 -30.58 32.52 -20.85
C SER A 443 -30.13 31.99 -19.49
N VAL A 444 -29.50 30.81 -19.50
CA VAL A 444 -28.83 30.24 -18.32
C VAL A 444 -27.33 30.18 -18.58
N LEU A 445 -26.60 31.03 -17.86
CA LEU A 445 -25.15 31.11 -17.90
C LEU A 445 -24.53 29.83 -17.33
N TYR A 446 -23.87 29.06 -18.19
CA TYR A 446 -22.84 28.10 -17.81
C TYR A 446 -21.53 28.54 -18.45
N GLU A 447 -20.46 28.59 -17.67
CA GLU A 447 -19.12 28.83 -18.21
C GLU A 447 -18.63 27.54 -18.88
N ASP A 448 -18.11 27.67 -20.10
CA ASP A 448 -17.72 26.55 -20.96
C ASP A 448 -16.27 26.14 -20.62
N ASP A 449 -16.10 25.35 -19.55
CA ASP A 449 -14.84 24.67 -19.27
C ASP A 449 -14.56 23.66 -20.40
N ASP A 450 -13.65 24.02 -21.31
CA ASP A 450 -13.29 23.31 -22.55
C ASP A 450 -12.58 21.97 -22.26
N ASP A 451 -13.35 20.97 -21.80
CA ASP A 451 -12.89 19.67 -21.29
C ASP A 451 -12.49 18.69 -22.42
N GLY A 452 -11.70 19.18 -23.38
CA GLY A 452 -10.94 18.40 -24.37
C GLY A 452 -11.74 17.53 -25.36
N ALA A 453 -13.08 17.54 -25.28
CA ALA A 453 -13.94 16.60 -25.99
C ALA A 453 -14.03 16.92 -27.50
N MET A 454 -13.43 16.07 -28.33
CA MET A 454 -13.47 16.23 -29.79
C MET A 454 -14.90 16.30 -30.32
N SER A 455 -15.30 17.51 -30.78
CA SER A 455 -16.62 17.80 -31.34
C SER A 455 -17.17 16.69 -32.24
N ARG A 456 -18.49 16.45 -32.18
CA ARG A 456 -19.21 15.42 -32.95
C ARG A 456 -18.85 15.39 -34.45
N ASN A 457 -18.55 16.54 -35.04
CA ASN A 457 -18.11 16.65 -36.44
C ASN A 457 -16.64 16.24 -36.67
N ALA A 458 -15.75 16.43 -35.68
CA ALA A 458 -14.38 15.93 -35.71
C ALA A 458 -14.35 14.41 -35.58
N MET A 459 -15.08 13.82 -34.60
CA MET A 459 -15.23 12.36 -34.49
C MET A 459 -15.79 11.74 -35.78
N LYS A 460 -16.79 12.36 -36.40
CA LYS A 460 -17.38 11.88 -37.67
C LYS A 460 -16.39 11.92 -38.84
N LYS A 461 -15.49 12.91 -38.91
CA LYS A 461 -14.39 12.95 -39.88
C LYS A 461 -13.32 11.89 -39.60
N GLN A 462 -12.96 11.68 -38.33
CA GLN A 462 -11.95 10.70 -37.93
C GLN A 462 -12.40 9.26 -38.22
N SER A 463 -13.66 8.91 -37.92
CA SER A 463 -14.22 7.60 -38.23
C SER A 463 -14.32 7.33 -39.73
N GLN A 464 -14.75 8.34 -40.52
CA GLN A 464 -14.72 8.31 -41.98
C GLN A 464 -13.31 8.01 -42.51
N GLN A 465 -12.29 8.72 -42.01
CA GLN A 465 -10.89 8.57 -42.43
C GLN A 465 -10.31 7.19 -42.09
N ILE A 466 -10.71 6.59 -40.96
CA ILE A 466 -10.33 5.23 -40.56
C ILE A 466 -10.94 4.18 -41.52
N VAL A 467 -12.20 4.38 -41.94
CA VAL A 467 -12.87 3.52 -42.93
C VAL A 467 -12.20 3.62 -44.31
N GLU A 468 -11.85 4.83 -44.73
CA GLU A 468 -11.13 5.06 -45.99
C GLU A 468 -9.72 4.45 -45.98
N MET A 469 -8.98 4.54 -44.86
CA MET A 469 -7.69 3.84 -44.71
C MET A 469 -7.82 2.31 -44.75
N ARG A 470 -8.89 1.73 -44.20
CA ARG A 470 -9.13 0.27 -44.22
C ARG A 470 -9.63 -0.25 -45.57
N THR A 471 -10.31 0.57 -46.37
CA THR A 471 -10.88 0.15 -47.67
C THR A 471 -9.91 0.30 -48.84
N LYS A 472 -8.85 1.11 -48.70
CA LYS A 472 -7.85 1.35 -49.75
C LYS A 472 -6.89 0.16 -49.91
N LYS A 473 -7.23 -0.79 -50.77
CA LYS A 473 -6.36 -1.93 -51.15
C LYS A 473 -4.97 -1.43 -51.57
N ARG A 474 -3.92 -2.02 -50.99
CA ARG A 474 -2.52 -1.78 -51.41
C ARG A 474 -2.31 -2.25 -52.86
N PRO A 475 -1.59 -1.50 -53.71
CA PRO A 475 -1.16 -2.02 -55.02
C PRO A 475 -0.18 -3.18 -54.82
N ALA A 476 -0.17 -4.13 -55.75
CA ALA A 476 0.76 -5.26 -55.70
C ALA A 476 2.18 -4.81 -56.05
N GLY A 477 3.17 -5.22 -55.24
CA GLY A 477 4.58 -5.00 -55.54
C GLY A 477 5.04 -5.90 -56.68
N ASP A 478 5.85 -5.34 -57.59
CA ASP A 478 6.32 -6.04 -58.79
C ASP A 478 7.24 -7.22 -58.47
N LYS A 479 7.15 -8.28 -59.30
CA LYS A 479 7.96 -9.49 -59.14
C LYS A 479 9.32 -9.31 -59.82
N ALA A 480 10.39 -9.46 -59.04
CA ALA A 480 11.76 -9.42 -59.55
C ALA A 480 11.98 -10.45 -60.68
N LYS A 481 12.48 -10.00 -61.83
CA LYS A 481 12.99 -10.88 -62.89
C LYS A 481 14.42 -11.34 -62.54
N LYS A 482 14.68 -12.64 -62.73
CA LYS A 482 16.06 -13.17 -62.82
C LYS A 482 16.67 -12.83 -64.18
N GLY A 483 17.99 -12.61 -64.20
CA GLY A 483 18.78 -12.35 -65.40
C GLY A 483 19.82 -11.25 -65.12
N ARG A 484 21.11 -11.45 -65.35
CA ARG A 484 21.80 -12.64 -65.89
C ARG A 484 23.21 -12.72 -65.32
#